data_AF-A0A6N9Q3Y7-F1
#
_entry.id   AF-A0A6N9Q3Y7-F1
#
_cell.length_a   1.000
_cell.length_b   1.000
_cell.length_c   1.000
_cell.angle_alpha   90.00
_cell.angle_beta   90.00
_cell.angle_gamma   90.00
#
_symmetry.space_group_name_H-M   'P 1'
#
loop_
_entity.id
_entity.type
_entity.pdbx_description
1 polymer ?
#
loop_
_entity_poly.entity_id
_entity_poly.type
_entity_poly.pdbx_seq_one_letter_code
_entity_poly.pdbx_strand_id
1 'polypeptide(L)'
;MRKNRQNILFLTLFSTFILFILFISGCTSQNEALKNEVETSLKQESNFSNVTFSGNTKLHLQLPSNESNPFYSLLQSFSQNGQLSWDGKIVDDSIEISALFESNQSSLNVPIIITNDKLFFSIPSINPENEFFEADKNELLKNTDLNYEQSMYTQFLLELVKITDAKMFKDKSVESKEELEEQKIIEIEVSQQNLMLVVKEFLIAEMKEIIPNDIHTNLEATLNSYLSLENTDSEETQSSVITFVMNANGEITDQDLKLNLMDQALTIHHQMISNLNSDSKIKTPEKTLPLFDFFTYLNELEQLPQFTFEPGIFIPESHYIDQSPEQKIMTLINNNLKAINEKNKDQFFSTFSSEKNAEKGWELIQNKIYRFIQVEDLQFKNKSGNSFNVGILYESLDETNPDQKPLMSGFTFTINKVDSEWKIQKMK
;
A
#
# COMPACT_ATOMS: atom_id res chain seq x y z
N MET A 1 -38.52 -17.09 68.33
CA MET A 1 -38.26 -17.82 67.06
C MET A 1 -38.63 -17.06 65.78
N ARG A 2 -39.68 -16.21 65.73
CA ARG A 2 -40.03 -15.44 64.51
C ARG A 2 -38.95 -14.46 64.02
N LYS A 3 -38.24 -13.78 64.92
CA LYS A 3 -37.16 -12.81 64.57
C LYS A 3 -35.96 -13.45 63.85
N ASN A 4 -35.56 -14.67 64.22
CA ASN A 4 -34.45 -15.36 63.54
C ASN A 4 -34.79 -15.80 62.12
N ARG A 5 -36.06 -16.10 61.82
CA ARG A 5 -36.47 -16.47 60.45
C ARG A 5 -36.41 -15.29 59.47
N GLN A 6 -36.72 -14.07 59.91
CA GLN A 6 -36.61 -12.88 59.05
C GLN A 6 -35.15 -12.55 58.71
N ASN A 7 -34.24 -12.65 59.68
CA ASN A 7 -32.82 -12.37 59.45
C ASN A 7 -32.18 -13.37 58.49
N ILE A 8 -32.55 -14.67 58.58
CA ILE A 8 -32.04 -15.69 57.66
C ILE A 8 -32.54 -15.45 56.24
N LEU A 9 -33.83 -15.09 56.07
CA LEU A 9 -34.44 -14.87 54.75
C LEU A 9 -33.86 -13.62 54.06
N PHE A 10 -33.58 -12.57 54.83
CA PHE A 10 -32.91 -11.36 54.33
C PHE A 10 -31.47 -11.63 53.91
N LEU A 11 -30.72 -12.43 54.69
CA LEU A 11 -29.35 -12.79 54.38
C LEU A 11 -29.25 -13.65 53.11
N THR A 12 -30.18 -14.59 52.93
CA THR A 12 -30.24 -15.40 51.70
C THR A 12 -30.60 -14.56 50.47
N LEU A 13 -31.57 -13.65 50.57
CA LEU A 13 -31.95 -12.74 49.47
C LEU A 13 -30.81 -11.78 49.10
N PHE A 14 -30.09 -11.26 50.09
CA PHE A 14 -28.95 -10.39 49.86
C PHE A 14 -27.78 -11.15 49.20
N SER A 15 -27.55 -12.40 49.61
CA SER A 15 -26.53 -13.26 49.00
C SER A 15 -26.85 -13.62 47.54
N THR A 16 -28.09 -13.95 47.19
CA THR A 16 -28.46 -14.21 45.79
C THR A 16 -28.43 -12.94 44.95
N PHE A 17 -28.77 -11.79 45.53
CA PHE A 17 -28.70 -10.51 44.83
C PHE A 17 -27.24 -10.10 44.51
N ILE A 18 -26.30 -10.31 45.44
CA ILE A 18 -24.87 -10.08 45.19
C ILE A 18 -24.33 -11.04 44.12
N LEU A 19 -24.72 -12.32 44.16
CA LEU A 19 -24.31 -13.28 43.13
C LEU A 19 -24.82 -12.86 41.74
N PHE A 20 -26.08 -12.40 41.67
CA PHE A 20 -26.69 -11.92 40.42
C PHE A 20 -25.98 -10.67 39.87
N ILE A 21 -25.57 -9.73 40.74
CA ILE A 21 -24.78 -8.56 40.33
C ILE A 21 -23.40 -8.98 39.79
N LEU A 22 -22.74 -9.97 40.41
CA LEU A 22 -21.45 -10.49 39.93
C LEU A 22 -21.56 -11.20 38.58
N PHE A 23 -22.68 -11.89 38.31
CA PHE A 23 -22.96 -12.47 36.99
C PHE A 23 -23.28 -11.41 35.92
N ILE A 24 -23.84 -10.26 36.31
CA ILE A 24 -24.11 -9.15 35.36
C ILE A 24 -22.81 -8.41 35.00
N SER A 25 -21.86 -8.26 35.93
CA SER A 25 -20.56 -7.62 35.67
C SER A 25 -19.55 -8.52 34.93
N GLY A 26 -19.76 -9.84 34.88
CA GLY A 26 -18.94 -10.76 34.09
C GLY A 26 -19.35 -10.90 32.62
N CYS A 27 -20.51 -10.34 32.25
CA CYS A 27 -21.05 -10.32 30.89
C CYS A 27 -20.96 -8.95 30.23
N THR A 28 -20.18 -8.01 30.78
CA THR A 28 -19.68 -6.87 30.00
C THR A 28 -18.67 -7.40 28.98
N SER A 29 -19.25 -7.96 27.91
CA SER A 29 -18.83 -8.01 26.52
C SER A 29 -17.32 -8.19 26.35
N GLN A 30 -16.88 -9.44 26.18
CA GLN A 30 -15.55 -9.77 25.65
C GLN A 30 -15.15 -8.83 24.49
N ASN A 31 -16.10 -8.45 23.66
CA ASN A 31 -15.85 -7.59 22.51
C ASN A 31 -15.57 -6.12 22.90
N GLU A 32 -16.07 -5.64 24.04
CA GLU A 32 -15.69 -4.33 24.59
C GLU A 32 -14.23 -4.33 25.05
N ALA A 33 -13.77 -5.44 25.62
CA ALA A 33 -12.36 -5.61 25.97
C ALA A 33 -11.49 -5.63 24.70
N LEU A 34 -11.89 -6.36 23.66
CA LEU A 34 -11.21 -6.36 22.36
C LEU A 34 -11.14 -4.96 21.74
N LYS A 35 -12.24 -4.20 21.78
CA LYS A 35 -12.26 -2.81 21.29
C LYS A 35 -11.28 -1.92 22.05
N ASN A 36 -11.33 -1.94 23.38
CA ASN A 36 -10.44 -1.13 24.21
C ASN A 36 -8.97 -1.51 24.01
N GLU A 37 -8.69 -2.78 23.76
CA GLU A 37 -7.35 -3.29 23.46
C GLU A 37 -6.85 -2.73 22.12
N VAL A 38 -7.60 -2.89 21.02
CA VAL A 38 -7.26 -2.29 19.72
C VAL A 38 -7.08 -0.78 19.83
N GLU A 39 -7.97 -0.07 20.52
CA GLU A 39 -7.84 1.38 20.73
C GLU A 39 -6.57 1.75 21.50
N THR A 40 -6.21 0.96 22.51
CA THR A 40 -5.00 1.20 23.31
C THR A 40 -3.76 0.97 22.47
N SER A 41 -3.73 -0.10 21.68
CA SER A 41 -2.61 -0.45 20.82
C SER A 41 -2.41 0.56 19.69
N LEU A 42 -3.49 1.01 19.05
CA LEU A 42 -3.41 2.10 18.06
C LEU A 42 -2.94 3.42 18.70
N LYS A 43 -3.34 3.72 19.95
CA LYS A 43 -2.80 4.90 20.69
C LYS A 43 -1.34 4.72 21.08
N GLN A 44 -0.88 3.50 21.33
CA GLN A 44 0.54 3.22 21.56
C GLN A 44 1.33 3.39 20.27
N GLU A 45 0.78 2.92 19.15
CA GLU A 45 1.32 3.13 17.81
C GLU A 45 1.42 4.62 17.48
N SER A 46 0.39 5.43 17.76
CA SER A 46 0.47 6.88 17.53
C SER A 46 1.48 7.59 18.44
N ASN A 47 1.89 6.95 19.55
CA ASN A 47 2.85 7.49 20.52
C ASN A 47 4.20 6.79 20.40
N PHE A 48 4.71 6.64 19.17
CA PHE A 48 6.05 6.13 18.86
C PHE A 48 7.18 7.04 19.37
N SER A 49 7.23 7.23 20.68
CA SER A 49 8.20 8.08 21.36
C SER A 49 9.49 7.35 21.72
N ASN A 50 9.69 6.10 21.27
CA ASN A 50 10.91 5.28 21.50
C ASN A 50 10.93 3.99 20.63
N VAL A 51 10.71 4.07 19.31
CA VAL A 51 10.80 2.88 18.44
C VAL A 51 12.22 2.67 17.99
N THR A 52 12.73 1.44 18.07
CA THR A 52 13.94 1.02 17.35
C THR A 52 13.55 0.26 16.09
N PHE A 53 14.20 0.54 14.96
CA PHE A 53 13.99 -0.15 13.71
C PHE A 53 15.33 -0.49 13.06
N SER A 54 15.37 -1.56 12.28
CA SER A 54 16.58 -1.97 11.56
C SER A 54 16.22 -2.51 10.20
N GLY A 55 17.10 -2.35 9.22
CA GLY A 55 16.90 -2.91 7.89
C GLY A 55 18.19 -3.03 7.12
N ASN A 56 18.12 -3.72 5.98
CA ASN A 56 19.21 -3.75 5.03
C ASN A 56 18.68 -3.86 3.61
N THR A 57 19.45 -3.33 2.66
CA THR A 57 19.17 -3.40 1.23
C THR A 57 20.47 -3.53 0.46
N LYS A 58 20.43 -4.21 -0.68
CA LYS A 58 21.56 -4.25 -1.62
C LYS A 58 21.42 -3.08 -2.57
N LEU A 59 22.50 -2.33 -2.75
CA LEU A 59 22.56 -1.19 -3.65
C LEU A 59 22.99 -1.66 -5.04
N HIS A 60 22.22 -1.24 -6.04
CA HIS A 60 22.53 -1.49 -7.45
C HIS A 60 22.21 -0.24 -8.30
N LEU A 61 22.75 0.88 -7.87
CA LEU A 61 22.56 2.20 -8.49
C LEU A 61 23.74 2.49 -9.42
N GLN A 62 23.45 2.95 -10.64
CA GLN A 62 24.47 3.43 -11.58
C GLN A 62 24.59 4.94 -11.45
N LEU A 63 25.63 5.40 -10.74
CA LEU A 63 25.98 6.81 -10.69
C LEU A 63 26.74 7.20 -11.98
N PRO A 64 26.54 8.42 -12.52
CA PRO A 64 27.28 8.91 -13.70
C PRO A 64 28.79 8.84 -13.46
N SER A 65 29.65 8.72 -14.46
CA SER A 65 31.10 8.68 -14.21
C SER A 65 31.62 10.08 -13.81
N ASN A 66 32.27 10.17 -12.65
CA ASN A 66 33.03 11.36 -12.25
C ASN A 66 34.38 10.95 -11.64
N GLU A 67 35.35 10.70 -12.51
CA GLU A 67 36.68 10.19 -12.14
C GLU A 67 37.54 11.20 -11.36
N SER A 68 37.12 12.47 -11.27
CA SER A 68 37.93 13.53 -10.68
C SER A 68 37.85 13.62 -9.14
N ASN A 69 36.88 12.96 -8.51
CA ASN A 69 36.65 13.05 -7.07
C ASN A 69 36.83 11.68 -6.39
N PRO A 70 37.82 11.50 -5.48
CA PRO A 70 38.04 10.22 -4.81
C PRO A 70 36.85 9.78 -3.93
N PHE A 71 36.11 10.72 -3.36
CA PHE A 71 34.88 10.41 -2.62
C PHE A 71 33.80 9.83 -3.54
N TYR A 72 33.78 10.26 -4.81
CA TYR A 72 32.87 9.73 -5.80
C TYR A 72 33.15 8.25 -6.11
N SER A 73 34.42 7.85 -6.17
CA SER A 73 34.78 6.44 -6.37
C SER A 73 34.32 5.55 -5.21
N LEU A 74 34.37 6.06 -3.98
CA LEU A 74 33.84 5.39 -2.80
C LEU A 74 32.32 5.24 -2.88
N LEU A 75 31.59 6.32 -3.18
CA LEU A 75 30.14 6.28 -3.38
C LEU A 75 29.74 5.35 -4.52
N GLN A 76 30.47 5.37 -5.63
CA GLN A 76 30.25 4.48 -6.77
C GLN A 76 30.44 3.01 -6.38
N SER A 77 31.42 2.70 -5.54
CA SER A 77 31.64 1.34 -5.04
C SER A 77 30.48 0.82 -4.18
N PHE A 78 29.94 1.67 -3.29
CA PHE A 78 28.76 1.34 -2.50
C PHE A 78 27.52 1.22 -3.39
N SER A 79 27.39 2.12 -4.36
CA SER A 79 26.25 2.19 -5.26
C SER A 79 26.11 0.95 -6.15
N GLN A 80 27.21 0.45 -6.73
CA GLN A 80 27.17 -0.63 -7.71
C GLN A 80 27.04 -2.02 -7.10
N ASN A 81 27.72 -2.28 -5.97
CA ASN A 81 27.79 -3.63 -5.40
C ASN A 81 27.77 -3.61 -3.87
N GLY A 82 27.29 -2.53 -3.27
CA GLY A 82 27.27 -2.38 -1.82
C GLY A 82 26.00 -2.92 -1.18
N GLN A 83 26.04 -2.98 0.14
CA GLN A 83 24.91 -3.21 1.01
C GLN A 83 24.77 -1.98 1.90
N LEU A 84 23.57 -1.43 1.98
CA LEU A 84 23.22 -0.44 2.98
C LEU A 84 22.46 -1.17 4.07
N SER A 85 22.98 -1.16 5.29
CA SER A 85 22.25 -1.55 6.49
C SER A 85 22.01 -0.33 7.36
N TRP A 86 20.94 -0.33 8.13
CA TRP A 86 20.64 0.77 9.03
C TRP A 86 20.04 0.24 10.32
N ASP A 87 20.43 0.87 11.41
CA ASP A 87 19.79 0.75 12.71
C ASP A 87 19.34 2.15 13.11
N GLY A 88 18.07 2.31 13.42
CA GLY A 88 17.47 3.58 13.77
C GLY A 88 16.67 3.51 15.06
N LYS A 89 16.48 4.68 15.67
CA LYS A 89 15.58 4.86 16.80
C LYS A 89 14.89 6.21 16.73
N ILE A 90 13.66 6.27 17.21
CA ILE A 90 12.94 7.52 17.43
C ILE A 90 13.22 7.94 18.87
N VAL A 91 13.69 9.16 19.09
CA VAL A 91 13.96 9.76 20.40
C VAL A 91 13.28 11.11 20.43
N ASP A 92 12.26 11.23 21.29
CA ASP A 92 11.37 12.39 21.34
C ASP A 92 10.77 12.69 19.94
N ASP A 93 11.09 13.85 19.35
CA ASP A 93 10.66 14.30 18.03
C ASP A 93 11.76 14.14 16.95
N SER A 94 12.74 13.28 17.20
CA SER A 94 13.87 13.05 16.28
C SER A 94 14.05 11.57 15.93
N ILE A 95 14.53 11.31 14.72
CA ILE A 95 14.88 9.97 14.24
C ILE A 95 16.40 9.92 14.10
N GLU A 96 17.05 9.13 14.94
CA GLU A 96 18.48 8.85 14.85
C GLU A 96 18.69 7.57 14.05
N ILE A 97 19.49 7.60 12.98
CA ILE A 97 19.79 6.46 12.11
C ILE A 97 21.30 6.31 12.01
N SER A 98 21.83 5.12 12.28
CA SER A 98 23.19 4.72 11.94
C SER A 98 23.17 3.94 10.63
N ALA A 99 23.51 4.59 9.52
CA ALA A 99 23.52 3.97 8.20
C ALA A 99 24.91 3.41 7.87
N LEU A 100 25.03 2.09 7.81
CA LEU A 100 26.26 1.39 7.45
C LEU A 100 26.24 0.99 5.97
N PHE A 101 27.05 1.68 5.17
CA PHE A 101 27.34 1.34 3.80
C PHE A 101 28.53 0.38 3.75
N GLU A 102 28.35 -0.81 3.21
CA GLU A 102 29.40 -1.82 3.04
C GLU A 102 29.56 -2.15 1.56
N SER A 103 30.80 -2.37 1.14
CA SER A 103 31.15 -2.95 -0.14
C SER A 103 32.19 -4.05 0.10
N ASN A 104 32.59 -4.77 -0.95
CA ASN A 104 33.66 -5.75 -0.85
C ASN A 104 35.02 -5.16 -0.39
N GLN A 105 35.19 -3.83 -0.47
CA GLN A 105 36.49 -3.17 -0.27
C GLN A 105 36.45 -2.07 0.80
N SER A 106 35.27 -1.65 1.24
CA SER A 106 35.12 -0.50 2.13
C SER A 106 33.87 -0.63 2.99
N SER A 107 33.90 0.02 4.16
CA SER A 107 32.70 0.29 4.94
C SER A 107 32.69 1.76 5.38
N LEU A 108 31.50 2.34 5.47
CA LEU A 108 31.28 3.71 5.90
C LEU A 108 30.03 3.74 6.77
N ASN A 109 30.19 4.07 8.04
CA ASN A 109 29.06 4.34 8.93
C ASN A 109 28.75 5.84 8.91
N VAL A 110 27.51 6.18 8.58
CA VAL A 110 26.99 7.55 8.47
C VAL A 110 25.89 7.71 9.51
N PRO A 111 26.14 8.36 10.65
CA PRO A 111 25.08 8.77 11.55
C PRO A 111 24.25 9.89 10.88
N ILE A 112 22.93 9.73 10.93
CA ILE A 112 21.93 10.63 10.39
C ILE A 112 20.95 10.95 11.53
N ILE A 113 20.57 12.21 11.70
CA ILE A 113 19.57 12.67 12.65
C ILE A 113 18.53 13.46 11.86
N ILE A 114 17.28 13.01 11.87
CA ILE A 114 16.17 13.68 11.23
C ILE A 114 15.32 14.32 12.33
N THR A 115 15.06 15.62 12.19
CA THR A 115 14.18 16.39 13.07
C THR A 115 12.98 16.88 12.26
N ASN A 116 12.09 17.67 12.86
CA ASN A 116 10.90 18.18 12.19
C ASN A 116 11.22 18.99 10.92
N ASP A 117 12.28 19.80 10.94
CA ASP A 117 12.63 20.75 9.87
C ASP A 117 14.00 20.47 9.21
N LYS A 118 14.86 19.65 9.85
CA LYS A 118 16.25 19.47 9.42
C LYS A 118 16.69 18.02 9.38
N LEU A 119 17.56 17.73 8.43
CA LEU A 119 18.33 16.50 8.35
C LEU A 119 19.79 16.83 8.65
N PHE A 120 20.35 16.16 9.66
CA PHE A 120 21.76 16.24 10.02
C PHE A 120 22.44 14.93 9.65
N PHE A 121 23.63 14.96 9.07
CA PHE A 121 24.41 13.76 8.82
C PHE A 121 25.91 14.03 8.97
N SER A 122 26.67 13.05 9.44
CA SER A 122 28.12 13.17 9.55
C SER A 122 28.80 12.08 8.74
N ILE A 123 29.75 12.48 7.89
CA ILE A 123 30.60 11.57 7.12
C ILE A 123 31.97 11.63 7.79
N PRO A 124 32.39 10.63 8.59
CA PRO A 124 33.58 10.72 9.43
C PRO A 124 34.89 11.00 8.67
N SER A 125 34.94 10.72 7.37
CA SER A 125 36.10 11.02 6.52
C SER A 125 36.17 12.47 6.02
N ILE A 126 35.08 13.23 6.17
CA ILE A 126 34.94 14.61 5.70
C ILE A 126 34.74 15.56 6.89
N ASN A 127 33.87 15.19 7.83
CA ASN A 127 33.55 16.00 8.98
C ASN A 127 34.57 15.81 10.11
N PRO A 128 34.94 16.88 10.83
CA PRO A 128 35.56 16.77 12.15
C PRO A 128 34.70 15.95 13.11
N GLU A 129 35.31 15.40 14.16
CA GLU A 129 34.59 14.64 15.19
C GLU A 129 33.45 15.49 15.80
N ASN A 130 32.25 14.90 15.86
CA ASN A 130 31.02 15.53 16.37
C ASN A 130 30.48 16.71 15.56
N GLU A 131 30.95 16.90 14.32
CA GLU A 131 30.33 17.85 13.38
C GLU A 131 29.40 17.13 12.40
N PHE A 132 28.26 17.76 12.13
CA PHE A 132 27.25 17.29 11.19
C PHE A 132 27.06 18.33 10.09
N PHE A 133 26.86 17.87 8.86
CA PHE A 133 26.25 18.66 7.82
C PHE A 133 24.76 18.81 8.11
N GLU A 134 24.24 20.01 7.89
CA GLU A 134 22.82 20.33 7.99
C GLU A 134 22.25 20.49 6.58
N ALA A 135 21.13 19.82 6.31
CA ALA A 135 20.32 20.00 5.13
C ALA A 135 18.88 20.31 5.55
N ASP A 136 18.24 21.21 4.81
CA ASP A 136 16.82 21.51 5.02
C ASP A 136 16.00 20.27 4.62
N LYS A 137 15.26 19.71 5.59
CA LYS A 137 14.44 18.51 5.36
C LYS A 137 13.41 18.79 4.27
N ASN A 138 12.82 19.97 4.24
CA ASN A 138 11.81 20.33 3.28
C ASN A 138 12.39 20.47 1.88
N GLU A 139 13.69 20.76 1.71
CA GLU A 139 14.33 20.73 0.39
C GLU A 139 14.58 19.31 -0.13
N LEU A 140 14.92 18.37 0.77
CA LEU A 140 15.17 16.97 0.44
C LEU A 140 13.87 16.16 0.29
N LEU A 141 12.85 16.53 1.05
CA LEU A 141 11.55 15.87 1.14
C LEU A 141 10.43 16.70 0.55
N LYS A 142 10.71 17.59 -0.42
CA LYS A 142 9.66 18.37 -1.13
C LYS A 142 8.48 17.52 -1.62
N ASN A 143 8.67 16.20 -1.70
CA ASN A 143 7.71 15.24 -2.20
C ASN A 143 7.17 14.23 -1.17
N THR A 144 7.60 14.21 0.11
CA THR A 144 7.13 13.17 1.07
C THR A 144 7.23 13.60 2.55
N ASP A 145 6.10 13.82 3.22
CA ASP A 145 6.06 13.91 4.70
C ASP A 145 5.55 12.60 5.30
N LEU A 146 6.46 11.65 5.47
CA LEU A 146 6.16 10.29 5.93
C LEU A 146 5.57 10.26 7.36
N ASN A 147 5.90 11.22 8.22
CA ASN A 147 5.38 11.27 9.59
C ASN A 147 3.92 11.71 9.61
N TYR A 148 3.55 12.64 8.72
CA TYR A 148 2.17 13.08 8.57
C TYR A 148 1.28 11.94 8.09
N GLU A 149 1.70 11.18 7.07
CA GLU A 149 0.93 10.08 6.48
C GLU A 149 0.64 8.95 7.50
N GLN A 150 1.65 8.52 8.27
CA GLN A 150 1.44 7.47 9.27
C GLN A 150 0.54 7.93 10.41
N SER A 151 0.72 9.17 10.90
CA SER A 151 -0.14 9.72 11.97
C SER A 151 -1.60 9.85 11.52
N MET A 152 -1.82 10.28 10.27
CA MET A 152 -3.14 10.38 9.65
C MET A 152 -3.80 9.01 9.51
N TYR A 153 -3.03 8.01 9.10
CA TYR A 153 -3.49 6.63 8.99
C TYR A 153 -3.93 6.04 10.34
N THR A 154 -3.08 6.17 11.37
CA THR A 154 -3.42 5.68 12.72
C THR A 154 -4.62 6.42 13.30
N GLN A 155 -4.72 7.73 13.09
CA GLN A 155 -5.85 8.52 13.55
C GLN A 155 -7.16 8.14 12.83
N PHE A 156 -7.11 7.89 11.53
CA PHE A 156 -8.25 7.36 10.77
C PHE A 156 -8.74 6.04 11.37
N LEU A 157 -7.83 5.09 11.64
CA LEU A 157 -8.17 3.82 12.27
C LEU A 157 -8.75 4.00 13.67
N LEU A 158 -8.19 4.90 14.47
CA LEU A 158 -8.71 5.22 15.80
C LEU A 158 -10.15 5.73 15.74
N GLU A 159 -10.47 6.66 14.84
CA GLU A 159 -11.84 7.15 14.67
C GLU A 159 -12.78 6.03 14.21
N LEU A 160 -12.32 5.17 13.30
CA LEU A 160 -13.11 4.03 12.83
C LEU A 160 -13.41 3.02 13.92
N VAL A 161 -12.42 2.68 14.74
CA VAL A 161 -12.56 1.80 15.90
C VAL A 161 -13.51 2.43 16.92
N LYS A 162 -13.38 3.73 17.22
CA LYS A 162 -14.24 4.44 18.19
C LYS A 162 -15.72 4.37 17.84
N ILE A 163 -16.07 4.59 16.57
CA ILE A 163 -17.49 4.59 16.15
C ILE A 163 -18.04 3.19 15.88
N THR A 164 -17.19 2.17 15.76
CA THR A 164 -17.63 0.80 15.52
C THR A 164 -18.16 0.17 16.80
N ASP A 165 -19.35 -0.45 16.72
CA ASP A 165 -19.95 -1.16 17.86
C ASP A 165 -19.03 -2.30 18.28
N ALA A 166 -18.74 -2.40 19.58
CA ALA A 166 -17.89 -3.44 20.14
C ALA A 166 -18.33 -4.84 19.69
N LYS A 167 -19.62 -5.10 19.47
CA LYS A 167 -20.12 -6.41 18.99
C LYS A 167 -19.47 -6.88 17.67
N MET A 168 -18.96 -5.96 16.86
CA MET A 168 -18.31 -6.27 15.59
C MET A 168 -16.86 -6.76 15.72
N PHE A 169 -16.28 -6.68 16.92
CA PHE A 169 -14.94 -7.14 17.21
C PHE A 169 -14.97 -8.63 17.52
N LYS A 170 -14.19 -9.41 16.78
CA LYS A 170 -14.12 -10.87 16.88
C LYS A 170 -12.67 -11.28 17.11
N ASP A 171 -12.45 -12.10 18.13
CA ASP A 171 -11.17 -12.76 18.32
C ASP A 171 -11.09 -13.97 17.36
N LYS A 172 -10.07 -13.95 16.49
CA LYS A 172 -9.78 -14.99 15.49
C LYS A 172 -8.45 -15.69 15.77
N SER A 173 -7.88 -15.48 16.95
CA SER A 173 -6.61 -16.09 17.36
C SER A 173 -6.72 -17.61 17.24
N VAL A 174 -5.76 -18.20 16.53
CA VAL A 174 -5.67 -19.66 16.39
C VAL A 174 -4.72 -20.14 17.47
N GLU A 175 -5.18 -21.05 18.34
CA GLU A 175 -4.28 -21.77 19.26
C GLU A 175 -3.29 -22.60 18.44
N SER A 176 -2.15 -21.99 18.11
CA SER A 176 -1.01 -22.68 17.52
C SER A 176 -0.43 -23.64 18.57
N LYS A 177 -0.28 -24.92 18.20
CA LYS A 177 0.39 -25.92 19.05
C LYS A 177 1.92 -25.84 18.99
N GLU A 178 2.47 -25.01 18.12
CA GLU A 178 3.91 -24.74 18.07
C GLU A 178 4.20 -23.49 18.89
N GLU A 179 5.30 -23.52 19.67
CA GLU A 179 5.87 -22.47 20.55
C GLU A 179 6.20 -21.13 19.83
N LEU A 180 5.55 -20.84 18.71
CA LEU A 180 5.49 -19.51 18.14
C LEU A 180 4.71 -18.62 19.10
N GLU A 181 5.29 -17.45 19.42
CA GLU A 181 4.73 -16.45 20.31
C GLU A 181 3.22 -16.29 20.09
N GLU A 182 2.43 -16.30 21.17
CA GLU A 182 0.97 -16.16 21.10
C GLU A 182 0.61 -14.87 20.37
N GLN A 183 0.20 -14.99 19.10
CA GLN A 183 -0.30 -13.88 18.30
C GLN A 183 -1.81 -13.81 18.47
N LYS A 184 -2.29 -12.61 18.80
CA LYS A 184 -3.72 -12.33 18.89
C LYS A 184 -4.21 -11.71 17.59
N ILE A 185 -5.25 -12.29 17.00
CA ILE A 185 -5.84 -11.80 15.74
C ILE A 185 -7.22 -11.22 16.04
N ILE A 186 -7.38 -9.91 15.88
CA ILE A 186 -8.66 -9.22 16.09
C ILE A 186 -9.22 -8.78 14.73
N GLU A 187 -10.39 -9.32 14.39
CA GLU A 187 -11.13 -8.97 13.18
C GLU A 187 -12.27 -8.02 13.55
N ILE A 188 -12.39 -6.91 12.82
CA ILE A 188 -13.45 -5.91 12.98
C ILE A 188 -14.26 -5.87 11.70
N GLU A 189 -15.56 -6.10 11.83
CA GLU A 189 -16.50 -5.89 10.74
C GLU A 189 -17.04 -4.46 10.77
N VAL A 190 -16.70 -3.67 9.76
CA VAL A 190 -17.05 -2.25 9.68
C VAL A 190 -18.22 -2.10 8.70
N SER A 191 -19.32 -1.49 9.18
CA SER A 191 -20.44 -1.15 8.32
C SER A 191 -20.05 -0.05 7.34
N GLN A 192 -20.63 -0.10 6.15
CA GLN A 192 -20.40 0.93 5.13
C GLN A 192 -20.77 2.33 5.63
N GLN A 193 -21.85 2.44 6.40
CA GLN A 193 -22.27 3.68 7.05
C GLN A 193 -21.21 4.23 8.01
N ASN A 194 -20.64 3.39 8.87
CA ASN A 194 -19.59 3.82 9.81
C ASN A 194 -18.36 4.29 9.04
N LEU A 195 -17.93 3.50 8.05
CA LEU A 195 -16.80 3.89 7.20
C LEU A 195 -17.06 5.27 6.54
N MET A 196 -18.28 5.54 6.09
CA MET A 196 -18.66 6.83 5.49
C MET A 196 -18.73 7.97 6.45
N LEU A 197 -19.17 7.72 7.68
CA LEU A 197 -19.10 8.72 8.73
C LEU A 197 -17.65 9.09 9.03
N VAL A 198 -16.73 8.13 9.16
CA VAL A 198 -15.31 8.46 9.39
C VAL A 198 -14.70 9.13 8.19
N VAL A 199 -14.86 8.60 6.98
CA VAL A 199 -14.33 9.25 5.77
C VAL A 199 -14.84 10.68 5.67
N LYS A 200 -16.13 10.91 5.90
CA LYS A 200 -16.68 12.26 5.88
C LYS A 200 -16.15 13.12 7.02
N GLU A 201 -16.18 12.68 8.26
CA GLU A 201 -15.84 13.52 9.41
C GLU A 201 -14.33 13.73 9.54
N PHE A 202 -13.54 12.70 9.28
CA PHE A 202 -12.09 12.72 9.39
C PHE A 202 -11.41 13.34 8.16
N LEU A 203 -11.64 12.82 6.94
CA LEU A 203 -10.93 13.35 5.76
C LEU A 203 -11.35 14.79 5.47
N ILE A 204 -12.63 15.15 5.58
CA ILE A 204 -13.08 16.51 5.28
C ILE A 204 -12.58 17.52 6.32
N ALA A 205 -12.42 17.11 7.58
CA ALA A 205 -11.93 17.99 8.64
C ALA A 205 -10.40 18.16 8.57
N GLU A 206 -9.66 17.06 8.51
CA GLU A 206 -8.19 17.09 8.52
C GLU A 206 -7.62 17.56 7.19
N MET A 207 -8.25 17.20 6.06
CA MET A 207 -7.77 17.63 4.75
C MET A 207 -8.30 19.00 4.33
N LYS A 208 -9.01 19.73 5.20
CA LYS A 208 -9.54 21.07 4.86
C LYS A 208 -8.44 22.06 4.47
N GLU A 209 -7.24 21.90 5.02
CA GLU A 209 -6.09 22.77 4.72
C GLU A 209 -5.36 22.36 3.44
N ILE A 210 -5.52 21.10 3.00
CA ILE A 210 -4.82 20.50 1.86
C ILE A 210 -5.70 20.46 0.60
N ILE A 211 -7.01 20.25 0.76
CA ILE A 211 -7.94 20.14 -0.36
C ILE A 211 -8.52 21.53 -0.69
N PRO A 212 -8.38 22.00 -1.95
CA PRO A 212 -9.06 23.21 -2.43
C PRO A 212 -10.56 23.22 -2.11
N ASN A 213 -11.10 24.38 -1.71
CA ASN A 213 -12.49 24.52 -1.23
C ASN A 213 -13.56 23.98 -2.19
N ASP A 214 -13.31 24.03 -3.50
CA ASP A 214 -14.19 23.51 -4.55
C ASP A 214 -14.20 21.98 -4.60
N ILE A 215 -13.04 21.33 -4.44
CA ILE A 215 -12.95 19.86 -4.31
C ILE A 215 -13.59 19.41 -3.00
N HIS A 216 -13.34 20.15 -1.92
CA HIS A 216 -13.93 19.90 -0.60
C HIS A 216 -15.46 19.88 -0.65
N THR A 217 -16.06 20.91 -1.26
CA THR A 217 -17.53 21.04 -1.40
C THR A 217 -18.12 19.89 -2.24
N ASN A 218 -17.44 19.49 -3.32
CA ASN A 218 -17.88 18.39 -4.17
C ASN A 218 -17.77 17.04 -3.46
N LEU A 219 -16.67 16.79 -2.76
CA LEU A 219 -16.45 15.58 -1.97
C LEU A 219 -17.53 15.44 -0.88
N GLU A 220 -17.81 16.53 -0.16
CA GLU A 220 -18.86 16.56 0.85
C GLU A 220 -20.25 16.28 0.24
N ALA A 221 -20.57 16.89 -0.90
CA ALA A 221 -21.84 16.66 -1.59
C ALA A 221 -22.00 15.20 -2.05
N THR A 222 -20.95 14.60 -2.59
CA THR A 222 -20.98 13.19 -3.01
C THR A 222 -21.12 12.26 -1.83
N LEU A 223 -20.32 12.44 -0.76
CA LEU A 223 -20.42 11.62 0.45
C LEU A 223 -21.82 11.72 1.09
N ASN A 224 -22.41 12.93 1.11
CA ASN A 224 -23.78 13.14 1.57
C ASN A 224 -24.81 12.42 0.68
N SER A 225 -24.61 12.41 -0.64
CA SER A 225 -25.48 11.65 -1.56
C SER A 225 -25.42 10.16 -1.26
N TYR A 226 -24.23 9.59 -1.06
CA TYR A 226 -24.05 8.17 -0.71
C TYR A 226 -24.73 7.82 0.62
N LEU A 227 -24.49 8.61 1.66
CA LEU A 227 -25.15 8.44 2.96
C LEU A 227 -26.68 8.53 2.89
N SER A 228 -27.24 9.20 1.86
CA SER A 228 -28.69 9.32 1.65
C SER A 228 -29.31 8.22 0.80
N LEU A 229 -28.52 7.54 -0.06
CA LEU A 229 -28.99 6.55 -1.03
C LEU A 229 -29.18 5.14 -0.43
N GLU A 230 -28.49 4.83 0.66
CA GLU A 230 -28.37 3.45 1.18
C GLU A 230 -29.59 2.89 1.95
N ASN A 231 -30.74 3.57 1.93
CA ASN A 231 -31.99 3.02 2.48
C ASN A 231 -32.77 2.14 1.50
N THR A 232 -32.20 1.79 0.33
CA THR A 232 -32.87 0.94 -0.66
C THR A 232 -32.29 -0.47 -0.66
N ASP A 233 -32.74 -1.32 0.28
CA ASP A 233 -32.87 -2.80 0.32
C ASP A 233 -32.06 -3.74 -0.63
N SER A 234 -30.94 -3.35 -1.23
CA SER A 234 -30.12 -4.29 -2.00
C SER A 234 -29.22 -5.09 -1.04
N GLU A 235 -29.68 -6.29 -0.67
CA GLU A 235 -29.17 -7.19 0.37
C GLU A 235 -27.74 -7.75 0.18
N GLU A 236 -26.97 -7.38 -0.85
CA GLU A 236 -25.54 -7.74 -0.89
C GLU A 236 -24.70 -6.70 -0.12
N THR A 237 -24.83 -6.77 1.20
CA THR A 237 -23.97 -6.05 2.16
C THR A 237 -22.56 -6.60 2.08
N GLN A 238 -21.74 -6.05 1.17
CA GLN A 238 -20.31 -6.31 1.19
C GLN A 238 -19.74 -5.64 2.46
N SER A 239 -19.58 -6.41 3.54
CA SER A 239 -18.98 -5.88 4.77
C SER A 239 -17.51 -5.57 4.56
N SER A 240 -17.06 -4.45 5.12
CA SER A 240 -15.64 -4.11 5.17
C SER A 240 -15.02 -4.78 6.39
N VAL A 241 -13.83 -5.35 6.24
CA VAL A 241 -13.16 -6.09 7.32
C VAL A 241 -11.78 -5.51 7.57
N ILE A 242 -11.45 -5.26 8.83
CA ILE A 242 -10.12 -4.85 9.27
C ILE A 242 -9.59 -5.93 10.20
N THR A 243 -8.35 -6.36 9.98
CA THR A 243 -7.69 -7.37 10.80
C THR A 243 -6.45 -6.76 11.44
N PHE A 244 -6.33 -6.91 12.76
CA PHE A 244 -5.14 -6.56 13.53
C PHE A 244 -4.48 -7.83 14.03
N VAL A 245 -3.17 -7.97 13.80
CA VAL A 245 -2.34 -9.00 14.44
C VAL A 245 -1.54 -8.32 15.54
N MET A 246 -1.61 -8.86 16.74
CA MET A 246 -1.00 -8.28 17.93
C MET A 246 -0.10 -9.30 18.62
N ASN A 247 1.01 -8.84 19.18
CA ASN A 247 1.89 -9.67 19.99
C ASN A 247 1.40 -9.78 21.45
N ALA A 248 2.10 -10.57 22.27
CA ALA A 248 1.77 -10.77 23.68
C ALA A 248 1.84 -9.49 24.54
N ASN A 249 2.52 -8.44 24.09
CA ASN A 249 2.57 -7.14 24.76
C ASN A 249 1.38 -6.24 24.38
N GLY A 250 0.53 -6.68 23.44
CA GLY A 250 -0.56 -5.89 22.89
C GLY A 250 -0.12 -4.88 21.84
N GLU A 251 1.06 -5.03 21.23
CA GLU A 251 1.52 -4.16 20.14
C GLU A 251 1.00 -4.72 18.80
N ILE A 252 0.54 -3.84 17.91
CA ILE A 252 0.11 -4.24 16.56
C ILE A 252 1.35 -4.53 15.72
N THR A 253 1.46 -5.75 15.20
CA THR A 253 2.57 -6.22 14.37
C THR A 253 2.21 -6.33 12.89
N ASP A 254 0.92 -6.44 12.57
CA ASP A 254 0.42 -6.49 11.19
C ASP A 254 -1.03 -5.99 11.11
N GLN A 255 -1.42 -5.44 9.95
CA GLN A 255 -2.75 -4.88 9.69
C GLN A 255 -3.21 -5.21 8.26
N ASP A 256 -4.43 -5.75 8.10
CA ASP A 256 -5.04 -6.03 6.79
C ASP A 256 -6.39 -5.33 6.67
N LEU A 257 -6.56 -4.49 5.64
CA LEU A 257 -7.74 -3.65 5.42
C LEU A 257 -8.44 -4.07 4.12
N LYS A 258 -9.61 -4.68 4.27
CA LYS A 258 -10.52 -5.02 3.17
C LYS A 258 -11.71 -4.07 3.20
N LEU A 259 -11.50 -2.85 2.71
CA LEU A 259 -12.51 -1.79 2.67
C LEU A 259 -13.13 -1.69 1.27
N ASN A 260 -14.39 -2.11 1.12
CA ASN A 260 -15.07 -2.09 -0.20
C ASN A 260 -15.30 -0.68 -0.74
N LEU A 261 -15.24 0.33 0.13
CA LEU A 261 -15.45 1.73 -0.26
C LEU A 261 -14.20 2.43 -0.75
N MET A 262 -13.00 1.88 -0.53
CA MET A 262 -11.77 2.49 -1.06
C MET A 262 -11.83 2.58 -2.58
N ASP A 263 -12.31 1.51 -3.23
CA ASP A 263 -12.54 1.47 -4.68
C ASP A 263 -13.53 2.55 -5.15
N GLN A 264 -14.54 2.87 -4.34
CA GLN A 264 -15.55 3.87 -4.67
C GLN A 264 -15.10 5.30 -4.40
N ALA A 265 -14.41 5.57 -3.29
CA ALA A 265 -13.84 6.88 -2.97
C ALA A 265 -12.75 7.27 -3.99
N LEU A 266 -11.91 6.31 -4.40
CA LEU A 266 -10.97 6.47 -5.51
C LEU A 266 -11.70 6.78 -6.82
N THR A 267 -12.77 6.04 -7.13
CA THR A 267 -13.60 6.29 -8.33
C THR A 267 -14.24 7.69 -8.33
N ILE A 268 -14.77 8.13 -7.18
CA ILE A 268 -15.42 9.43 -6.99
C ILE A 268 -14.42 10.58 -7.14
N HIS A 269 -13.26 10.47 -6.48
CA HIS A 269 -12.18 11.44 -6.60
C HIS A 269 -11.71 11.59 -8.06
N HIS A 270 -11.59 10.46 -8.78
CA HIS A 270 -11.25 10.45 -10.20
C HIS A 270 -12.30 11.08 -11.09
N GLN A 271 -13.58 10.84 -10.82
CA GLN A 271 -14.66 11.51 -11.53
C GLN A 271 -14.61 13.02 -11.30
N MET A 272 -14.31 13.49 -10.08
CA MET A 272 -14.15 14.91 -9.78
C MET A 272 -12.96 15.54 -10.51
N ILE A 273 -11.78 14.92 -10.48
CA ILE A 273 -10.59 15.41 -11.20
C ILE A 273 -10.83 15.44 -12.71
N SER A 274 -11.45 14.40 -13.27
CA SER A 274 -11.73 14.32 -14.70
C SER A 274 -12.76 15.36 -15.18
N ASN A 275 -13.66 15.79 -14.31
CA ASN A 275 -14.69 16.79 -14.60
C ASN A 275 -14.20 18.24 -14.41
N LEU A 276 -13.26 18.48 -13.48
CA LEU A 276 -12.65 19.80 -13.27
C LEU A 276 -11.59 20.14 -14.33
N ASN A 277 -10.99 19.12 -14.93
CA ASN A 277 -9.93 19.28 -15.92
C ASN A 277 -10.35 18.82 -17.32
N SER A 278 -11.26 19.54 -17.98
CA SER A 278 -11.63 19.24 -19.38
C SER A 278 -10.44 19.26 -20.36
N ASP A 279 -9.30 19.85 -19.97
CA ASP A 279 -8.06 19.92 -20.75
C ASP A 279 -6.84 19.23 -20.11
N SER A 280 -6.94 18.63 -18.92
CA SER A 280 -5.77 17.98 -18.26
C SER A 280 -5.83 16.46 -18.33
N LYS A 281 -4.75 15.85 -18.84
CA LYS A 281 -4.55 14.40 -19.00
C LYS A 281 -4.09 13.72 -17.69
N ILE A 282 -4.77 13.98 -16.57
CA ILE A 282 -4.46 13.30 -15.30
C ILE A 282 -5.13 11.92 -15.32
N LYS A 283 -4.33 10.88 -15.07
CA LYS A 283 -4.70 9.46 -15.17
C LYS A 283 -5.38 8.94 -13.90
N THR A 284 -6.29 7.98 -14.08
CA THR A 284 -6.82 7.05 -13.07
C THR A 284 -5.79 5.98 -12.70
N PRO A 285 -5.49 5.71 -11.41
CA PRO A 285 -5.01 4.41 -10.95
C PRO A 285 -6.16 3.40 -10.96
N GLU A 286 -5.91 2.21 -11.52
CA GLU A 286 -6.92 1.14 -11.67
C GLU A 286 -6.86 0.06 -10.58
N LYS A 287 -6.22 0.32 -9.43
CA LYS A 287 -6.22 -0.58 -8.27
C LYS A 287 -6.45 0.16 -6.95
N THR A 288 -6.99 -0.59 -5.98
CA THR A 288 -7.09 -0.25 -4.56
C THR A 288 -5.73 0.23 -4.10
N LEU A 289 -5.59 1.54 -3.88
CA LEU A 289 -4.44 2.07 -3.18
C LEU A 289 -4.66 1.67 -1.71
N PRO A 290 -3.68 1.01 -1.05
CA PRO A 290 -3.60 1.04 0.40
C PRO A 290 -3.84 2.49 0.86
N LEU A 291 -4.51 2.71 1.98
CA LEU A 291 -4.82 4.06 2.46
C LEU A 291 -3.56 4.96 2.47
N PHE A 292 -2.41 4.35 2.71
CA PHE A 292 -1.06 4.90 2.56
C PHE A 292 -0.79 5.53 1.19
N ASP A 293 -0.94 4.78 0.09
CA ASP A 293 -0.67 5.27 -1.26
C ASP A 293 -1.72 6.30 -1.75
N PHE A 294 -2.92 6.32 -1.16
CA PHE A 294 -3.94 7.35 -1.42
C PHE A 294 -3.53 8.72 -0.87
N PHE A 295 -2.93 8.78 0.33
CA PHE A 295 -2.45 10.04 0.90
C PHE A 295 -1.24 10.60 0.15
N THR A 296 -0.30 9.74 -0.24
CA THR A 296 0.83 10.13 -1.08
C THR A 296 0.37 10.67 -2.44
N TYR A 297 -0.62 10.03 -3.07
CA TYR A 297 -1.20 10.50 -4.34
C TYR A 297 -1.83 11.91 -4.25
N LEU A 298 -2.49 12.26 -3.15
CA LEU A 298 -3.10 13.59 -2.95
C LEU A 298 -2.03 14.68 -2.82
N ASN A 299 -0.91 14.37 -2.18
CA ASN A 299 0.24 15.28 -2.03
C ASN A 299 0.95 15.53 -3.37
N GLU A 300 1.07 14.50 -4.22
CA GLU A 300 1.67 14.62 -5.56
C GLU A 300 0.88 15.53 -6.50
N LEU A 301 -0.45 15.67 -6.33
CA LEU A 301 -1.31 16.48 -7.20
C LEU A 301 -1.11 17.99 -7.04
N GLU A 302 -0.62 18.49 -5.90
CA GLU A 302 -0.37 19.93 -5.70
C GLU A 302 0.87 20.44 -6.47
N GLN A 303 1.77 19.54 -6.89
CA GLN A 303 3.10 19.92 -7.38
C GLN A 303 3.44 19.50 -8.81
N LEU A 304 2.50 19.00 -9.62
CA LEU A 304 2.82 18.58 -10.99
C LEU A 304 3.10 19.79 -11.92
N PRO A 305 4.34 20.01 -12.42
CA PRO A 305 4.55 20.92 -13.53
C PRO A 305 3.92 20.34 -14.81
N GLN A 306 3.54 21.21 -15.75
CA GLN A 306 3.09 20.78 -17.08
C GLN A 306 4.22 20.05 -17.81
N PHE A 307 4.17 18.72 -17.81
CA PHE A 307 5.08 17.92 -18.60
C PHE A 307 4.52 17.65 -20.00
N THR A 308 5.21 18.15 -21.01
CA THR A 308 5.18 17.58 -22.36
C THR A 308 6.13 16.40 -22.40
N PHE A 309 5.61 15.17 -22.33
CA PHE A 309 6.41 13.96 -22.50
C PHE A 309 6.43 13.52 -23.97
N GLU A 310 7.62 13.24 -24.49
CA GLU A 310 7.78 12.44 -25.71
C GLU A 310 7.43 10.97 -25.39
N PRO A 311 6.80 10.23 -26.33
CA PRO A 311 6.44 8.84 -26.12
C PRO A 311 7.69 7.96 -25.93
N GLY A 312 7.92 7.51 -24.69
CA GLY A 312 8.97 6.58 -24.31
C GLY A 312 8.46 5.56 -23.27
N ILE A 313 9.00 4.34 -23.32
CA ILE A 313 8.51 3.17 -22.56
C ILE A 313 9.20 3.09 -21.19
N PHE A 314 8.44 2.72 -20.15
CA PHE A 314 8.97 2.19 -18.89
C PHE A 314 8.67 0.68 -18.85
N ILE A 315 9.70 -0.16 -18.95
CA ILE A 315 9.59 -1.62 -18.71
C ILE A 315 10.41 -1.90 -17.45
N PRO A 316 9.80 -2.26 -16.31
CA PRO A 316 10.56 -2.64 -15.14
C PRO A 316 11.27 -3.98 -15.41
N GLU A 317 12.62 -3.96 -15.46
CA GLU A 317 13.44 -5.17 -15.50
C GLU A 317 13.42 -5.83 -14.10
N SER A 318 12.51 -6.78 -13.88
CA SER A 318 12.56 -7.63 -12.68
C SER A 318 13.67 -8.68 -12.80
N HIS A 319 14.63 -8.65 -11.88
CA HIS A 319 15.76 -9.57 -11.84
C HIS A 319 15.42 -10.81 -11.00
N TYR A 320 14.76 -11.78 -11.62
CA TYR A 320 14.64 -13.14 -11.06
C TYR A 320 15.99 -13.88 -11.17
N ILE A 321 16.24 -14.84 -10.26
CA ILE A 321 17.45 -15.68 -10.27
C ILE A 321 17.60 -16.36 -11.62
N ASP A 322 18.79 -16.26 -12.21
CA ASP A 322 19.06 -16.64 -13.58
C ASP A 322 18.63 -18.10 -13.88
N GLN A 323 17.76 -18.26 -14.89
CA GLN A 323 17.16 -19.49 -15.45
C GLN A 323 15.80 -19.97 -14.91
N SER A 324 15.13 -19.24 -14.01
CA SER A 324 13.79 -19.64 -13.56
C SER A 324 12.77 -19.64 -14.72
N PRO A 325 11.73 -20.51 -14.71
CA PRO A 325 10.63 -20.46 -15.67
C PRO A 325 9.97 -19.06 -15.76
N GLU A 326 9.84 -18.39 -14.62
CA GLU A 326 9.27 -17.06 -14.46
C GLU A 326 10.06 -16.01 -15.25
N GLN A 327 11.39 -16.01 -15.14
CA GLN A 327 12.26 -15.11 -15.90
C GLN A 327 12.11 -15.34 -17.41
N LYS A 328 12.10 -16.60 -17.85
CA LYS A 328 11.94 -16.95 -19.28
C LYS A 328 10.59 -16.50 -19.85
N ILE A 329 9.54 -16.60 -19.03
CA ILE A 329 8.20 -16.12 -19.38
C ILE A 329 8.17 -14.60 -19.47
N MET A 330 8.82 -13.90 -18.53
CA MET A 330 8.94 -12.45 -18.58
C MET A 330 9.73 -11.95 -19.79
N THR A 331 10.84 -12.62 -20.13
CA THR A 331 11.58 -12.33 -21.37
C THR A 331 10.72 -12.54 -22.61
N LEU A 332 9.94 -13.63 -22.67
CA LEU A 332 9.02 -13.90 -23.78
C LEU A 332 7.97 -12.80 -23.93
N ILE A 333 7.37 -12.37 -22.81
CA ILE A 333 6.37 -11.30 -22.77
C ILE A 333 6.99 -9.98 -23.22
N ASN A 334 8.14 -9.59 -22.68
CA ASN A 334 8.80 -8.34 -23.04
C ASN A 334 9.16 -8.32 -24.53
N ASN A 335 9.63 -9.44 -25.08
CA ASN A 335 9.91 -9.56 -26.51
C ASN A 335 8.63 -9.44 -27.36
N ASN A 336 7.50 -9.98 -26.88
CA ASN A 336 6.21 -9.82 -27.54
C ASN A 336 5.75 -8.35 -27.52
N LEU A 337 5.73 -7.71 -26.35
CA LEU A 337 5.31 -6.30 -26.20
C LEU A 337 6.18 -5.35 -27.03
N LYS A 338 7.49 -5.59 -27.06
CA LYS A 338 8.42 -4.86 -27.92
C LYS A 338 8.03 -4.98 -29.39
N ALA A 339 7.71 -6.20 -29.84
CA ALA A 339 7.28 -6.44 -31.22
C ALA A 339 5.95 -5.74 -31.57
N ILE A 340 5.01 -5.63 -30.62
CA ILE A 340 3.77 -4.86 -30.80
C ILE A 340 4.11 -3.39 -31.03
N ASN A 341 4.95 -2.81 -30.15
CA ASN A 341 5.30 -1.40 -30.22
C ASN A 341 6.09 -1.05 -31.49
N GLU A 342 7.02 -1.92 -31.90
CA GLU A 342 7.81 -1.75 -33.13
C GLU A 342 7.02 -2.09 -34.40
N LYS A 343 5.77 -2.53 -34.27
CA LYS A 343 4.96 -3.09 -35.37
C LYS A 343 5.70 -4.17 -36.18
N ASN A 344 6.52 -4.96 -35.50
CA ASN A 344 7.30 -6.04 -36.11
C ASN A 344 6.52 -7.36 -36.08
N LYS A 345 5.79 -7.63 -37.17
CA LYS A 345 4.94 -8.83 -37.30
C LYS A 345 5.71 -10.13 -37.10
N ASP A 346 6.88 -10.27 -37.72
CA ASP A 346 7.64 -11.53 -37.69
C ASP A 346 8.13 -11.83 -36.26
N GLN A 347 8.62 -10.81 -35.56
CA GLN A 347 9.02 -10.94 -34.16
C GLN A 347 7.81 -11.25 -33.27
N PHE A 348 6.66 -10.61 -33.48
CA PHE A 348 5.44 -10.92 -32.74
C PHE A 348 5.03 -12.38 -32.94
N PHE A 349 4.99 -12.85 -34.19
CA PHE A 349 4.61 -14.23 -34.52
C PHE A 349 5.55 -15.26 -33.91
N SER A 350 6.86 -14.96 -33.82
CA SER A 350 7.87 -15.85 -33.24
C SER A 350 7.64 -16.19 -31.75
N THR A 351 6.88 -15.36 -31.04
CA THR A 351 6.55 -15.55 -29.61
C THR A 351 5.36 -16.49 -29.40
N PHE A 352 4.58 -16.81 -30.44
CA PHE A 352 3.41 -17.68 -30.36
C PHE A 352 3.72 -19.13 -30.70
N SER A 353 2.92 -20.06 -30.17
CA SER A 353 3.04 -21.49 -30.49
C SER A 353 2.42 -21.87 -31.84
N SER A 354 1.65 -20.97 -32.47
CA SER A 354 1.05 -21.19 -33.80
C SER A 354 0.71 -19.86 -34.47
N GLU A 355 0.95 -19.75 -35.77
CA GLU A 355 0.65 -18.56 -36.56
C GLU A 355 -0.81 -18.14 -36.48
N LYS A 356 -1.74 -19.10 -36.52
CA LYS A 356 -3.19 -18.83 -36.44
C LYS A 356 -3.60 -18.07 -35.17
N ASN A 357 -2.93 -18.31 -34.04
CA ASN A 357 -3.22 -17.60 -32.80
C ASN A 357 -2.55 -16.21 -32.80
N ALA A 358 -1.38 -16.09 -33.41
CA ALA A 358 -0.72 -14.80 -33.61
C ALA A 358 -1.52 -13.89 -34.55
N GLU A 359 -2.10 -14.40 -35.64
CA GLU A 359 -2.90 -13.61 -36.59
C GLU A 359 -4.06 -12.87 -35.91
N LYS A 360 -4.83 -13.56 -35.05
CA LYS A 360 -5.93 -12.94 -34.31
C LYS A 360 -5.46 -11.86 -33.34
N GLY A 361 -4.32 -12.10 -32.66
CA GLY A 361 -3.71 -11.10 -31.80
C GLY A 361 -3.22 -9.89 -32.60
N TRP A 362 -2.57 -10.15 -33.74
CA TRP A 362 -2.04 -9.12 -34.64
C TRP A 362 -3.13 -8.22 -35.21
N GLU A 363 -4.28 -8.78 -35.60
CA GLU A 363 -5.43 -8.02 -36.08
C GLU A 363 -5.95 -7.01 -35.05
N LEU A 364 -5.92 -7.37 -33.76
CA LEU A 364 -6.34 -6.48 -32.66
C LEU A 364 -5.36 -5.33 -32.41
N ILE A 365 -4.08 -5.52 -32.76
CA ILE A 365 -3.01 -4.57 -32.42
C ILE A 365 -2.53 -3.70 -33.58
N GLN A 366 -2.66 -4.13 -34.83
CA GLN A 366 -2.05 -3.42 -35.97
C GLN A 366 -2.54 -1.97 -36.18
N ASN A 367 -3.74 -1.63 -35.70
CA ASN A 367 -4.38 -0.32 -35.89
C ASN A 367 -4.36 0.57 -34.63
N LYS A 368 -3.61 0.18 -33.58
CA LYS A 368 -3.56 0.94 -32.32
C LYS A 368 -2.11 1.23 -31.92
N ILE A 369 -1.86 2.40 -31.35
CA ILE A 369 -0.63 2.67 -30.59
C ILE A 369 -0.84 2.11 -29.20
N TYR A 370 0.08 1.29 -28.74
CA TYR A 370 0.07 0.76 -27.39
C TYR A 370 1.13 1.45 -26.55
N ARG A 371 0.70 2.01 -25.44
CA ARG A 371 1.56 2.40 -24.32
C ARG A 371 1.34 1.39 -23.21
N PHE A 372 2.28 0.46 -23.06
CA PHE A 372 2.25 -0.50 -21.95
C PHE A 372 2.61 0.24 -20.67
N ILE A 373 1.70 0.24 -19.70
CA ILE A 373 1.83 1.03 -18.48
C ILE A 373 2.54 0.19 -17.41
N GLN A 374 2.15 -1.07 -17.24
CA GLN A 374 2.68 -1.94 -16.21
C GLN A 374 2.40 -3.42 -16.55
N VAL A 375 3.36 -4.30 -16.24
CA VAL A 375 3.11 -5.75 -16.18
C VAL A 375 2.67 -6.05 -14.75
N GLU A 376 1.36 -6.17 -14.53
CA GLU A 376 0.80 -6.50 -13.22
C GLU A 376 0.54 -8.01 -13.08
N ASP A 377 0.62 -8.50 -11.84
CA ASP A 377 0.08 -9.81 -11.46
C ASP A 377 0.57 -10.95 -12.37
N LEU A 378 1.84 -11.32 -12.20
CA LEU A 378 2.26 -12.70 -12.44
C LEU A 378 1.58 -13.60 -11.39
N GLN A 379 0.26 -13.75 -11.49
CA GLN A 379 -0.40 -14.89 -10.87
C GLN A 379 0.04 -16.09 -11.67
N PHE A 380 1.18 -16.67 -11.29
CA PHE A 380 1.57 -18.02 -11.64
C PHE A 380 0.54 -18.97 -11.00
N LYS A 381 -0.72 -18.92 -11.47
CA LYS A 381 -1.77 -19.88 -11.18
C LYS A 381 -1.41 -21.14 -11.94
N ASN A 382 -0.41 -21.80 -11.38
CA ASN A 382 0.11 -23.06 -11.81
C ASN A 382 -1.00 -24.10 -11.61
N LYS A 383 -1.62 -24.56 -12.69
CA LYS A 383 -2.48 -25.75 -12.67
C LYS A 383 -1.70 -27.05 -12.95
N SER A 384 -0.45 -27.00 -13.46
CA SER A 384 0.27 -28.19 -13.94
C SER A 384 1.80 -28.09 -14.16
N GLY A 385 2.44 -26.95 -13.87
CA GLY A 385 3.87 -26.67 -14.04
C GLY A 385 4.28 -26.31 -15.47
N ASN A 386 3.36 -26.47 -16.43
CA ASN A 386 3.60 -26.34 -17.86
C ASN A 386 2.74 -25.26 -18.53
N SER A 387 1.95 -24.51 -17.75
CA SER A 387 1.04 -23.48 -18.24
C SER A 387 0.92 -22.34 -17.24
N PHE A 388 0.93 -21.12 -17.76
CA PHE A 388 0.84 -19.89 -16.99
C PHE A 388 -0.14 -18.91 -17.64
N ASN A 389 -0.82 -18.12 -16.82
CA ASN A 389 -1.60 -16.99 -17.28
C ASN A 389 -0.95 -15.71 -16.78
N VAL A 390 -0.69 -14.76 -17.67
CA VAL A 390 -0.09 -13.47 -17.31
C VAL A 390 -0.98 -12.34 -17.79
N GLY A 391 -1.36 -11.44 -16.86
CA GLY A 391 -2.09 -10.22 -17.17
C GLY A 391 -1.13 -9.09 -17.52
N ILE A 392 -1.48 -8.22 -18.47
CA ILE A 392 -0.72 -7.00 -18.78
C ILE A 392 -1.69 -5.86 -18.99
N LEU A 393 -1.53 -4.77 -18.24
CA LEU A 393 -2.32 -3.56 -18.42
C LEU A 393 -1.63 -2.63 -19.42
N TYR A 394 -2.42 -2.09 -20.34
CA TYR A 394 -1.95 -1.17 -21.36
C TYR A 394 -2.95 -0.05 -21.59
N GLU A 395 -2.41 1.09 -22.00
CA GLU A 395 -3.15 2.19 -22.58
C GLU A 395 -3.00 2.09 -24.09
N SER A 396 -4.10 2.21 -24.83
CA SER A 396 -4.06 2.23 -26.29
C SER A 396 -4.70 3.51 -26.84
N LEU A 397 -4.06 4.07 -27.87
CA LEU A 397 -4.59 5.18 -28.65
C LEU A 397 -4.93 4.67 -30.05
N ASP A 398 -6.09 5.07 -30.58
CA ASP A 398 -6.42 4.79 -31.97
C ASP A 398 -5.61 5.72 -32.88
N GLU A 399 -4.73 5.16 -33.71
CA GLU A 399 -3.95 5.96 -34.67
C GLU A 399 -4.82 6.70 -35.67
N THR A 400 -5.98 6.13 -35.98
CA THR A 400 -6.92 6.69 -36.94
C THR A 400 -7.77 7.80 -36.33
N ASN A 401 -7.76 7.94 -35.00
CA ASN A 401 -8.49 8.95 -34.26
C ASN A 401 -7.70 9.40 -33.01
N PRO A 402 -6.61 10.19 -33.19
CA PRO A 402 -5.69 10.56 -32.11
C PRO A 402 -6.33 11.46 -31.04
N ASP A 403 -7.46 12.11 -31.35
CA ASP A 403 -8.24 12.94 -30.43
C ASP A 403 -9.13 12.10 -29.51
N GLN A 404 -9.27 10.79 -29.78
CA GLN A 404 -10.00 9.88 -28.91
C GLN A 404 -9.24 9.68 -27.60
N LYS A 405 -9.97 9.73 -26.48
CA LYS A 405 -9.40 9.44 -25.16
C LYS A 405 -8.70 8.07 -25.17
N PRO A 406 -7.49 7.96 -24.62
CA PRO A 406 -6.80 6.68 -24.50
C PRO A 406 -7.68 5.66 -23.78
N LEU A 407 -7.71 4.43 -24.29
CA LEU A 407 -8.45 3.32 -23.69
C LEU A 407 -7.50 2.49 -22.84
N MET A 408 -7.78 2.39 -21.54
CA MET A 408 -7.14 1.40 -20.67
C MET A 408 -7.80 0.03 -20.85
N SER A 409 -6.96 -1.00 -20.98
CA SER A 409 -7.40 -2.38 -21.16
C SER A 409 -6.30 -3.34 -20.70
N GLY A 410 -6.66 -4.60 -20.50
CA GLY A 410 -5.72 -5.67 -20.16
C GLY A 410 -5.61 -6.70 -21.28
N PHE A 411 -4.41 -7.26 -21.47
CA PHE A 411 -4.21 -8.52 -22.16
C PHE A 411 -4.07 -9.65 -21.16
N THR A 412 -4.60 -10.82 -21.49
CA THR A 412 -4.23 -12.06 -20.79
C THR A 412 -3.51 -13.01 -21.73
N PHE A 413 -2.27 -13.36 -21.40
CA PHE A 413 -1.46 -14.34 -22.11
C PHE A 413 -1.59 -15.69 -21.44
N THR A 414 -2.04 -16.70 -22.19
CA THR A 414 -1.87 -18.11 -21.80
C THR A 414 -0.59 -18.63 -22.44
N ILE A 415 0.39 -19.01 -21.62
CA ILE A 415 1.75 -19.37 -22.02
C ILE A 415 2.00 -20.82 -21.64
N ASN A 416 2.46 -21.63 -22.60
CA ASN A 416 2.76 -23.04 -22.39
C ASN A 416 4.16 -23.38 -22.85
N LYS A 417 4.70 -24.47 -22.31
CA LYS A 417 5.96 -25.05 -22.79
C LYS A 417 5.71 -25.93 -24.01
N VAL A 418 6.32 -25.61 -25.15
CA VAL A 418 6.28 -26.36 -26.42
C VAL A 418 7.71 -26.67 -26.83
N ASP A 419 8.03 -27.96 -27.02
CA ASP A 419 9.37 -28.42 -27.42
C ASP A 419 10.53 -27.83 -26.58
N SER A 420 10.28 -27.66 -25.27
CA SER A 420 11.19 -27.08 -24.27
C SER A 420 11.28 -25.55 -24.22
N GLU A 421 10.62 -24.82 -25.12
CA GLU A 421 10.53 -23.36 -25.10
C GLU A 421 9.19 -22.89 -24.55
N TRP A 422 9.16 -21.74 -23.88
CA TRP A 422 7.91 -21.09 -23.52
C TRP A 422 7.36 -20.33 -24.73
N LYS A 423 6.09 -20.53 -25.06
CA LYS A 423 5.40 -19.88 -26.18
C LYS A 423 4.02 -19.40 -25.75
N ILE A 424 3.58 -18.28 -26.30
CA ILE A 424 2.23 -17.75 -26.12
C ILE A 424 1.28 -18.65 -26.92
N GLN A 425 0.38 -19.34 -26.22
CA GLN A 425 -0.67 -20.12 -26.88
C GLN A 425 -1.84 -19.23 -27.27
N LYS A 426 -2.21 -18.29 -26.40
CA LYS A 426 -3.39 -17.44 -26.57
C LYS A 426 -3.15 -16.08 -25.96
N MET A 427 -3.62 -15.05 -26.65
CA MET A 427 -3.75 -13.69 -26.16
C MET A 427 -5.25 -13.35 -26.20
N LYS A 428 -5.77 -12.83 -25.11
CA LYS A 428 -7.16 -12.35 -24.99
C LYS A 428 -7.16 -10.87 -24.70
#